data_AF-X6N246-F1
#
_entry.id   AF-X6N246-F1
#
_cell.length_a   1.000
_cell.length_b   1.000
_cell.length_c   1.000
_cell.angle_alpha   90.00
_cell.angle_beta   90.00
_cell.angle_gamma   90.00
#
_symmetry.space_group_name_H-M   'P 1'
#
loop_
_entity.id
_entity.type
_entity.pdbx_description
1 polymer ?
#
loop_
_entity_poly.entity_id
_entity_poly.type
_entity_poly.pdbx_seq_one_letter_code
_entity_poly.pdbx_strand_id
1 'polypeptide(L)'
;MSAEGGGKPSGKLGDQIAKDFGSFEKFKEQFTASATNHFGSGWVWLSWDDKKGVLVITEGHDAQNPLKNHLKPILTIDVWEHAYYIDYKNDRPAYINAWWNCVDWKVVEKRLEYFCQLTNFEGFFSRFRCLEYNSFVGYFLLTSFSKHGFAFFAC
;
A
#
# COMPACT_ATOMS: atom_id res chain seq x y z
N MET A 1 13.85 -0.65 -4.01
CA MET A 1 15.07 0.11 -3.65
C MET A 1 15.65 0.67 -4.93
N SER A 2 16.24 1.86 -4.88
CA SER A 2 16.88 2.52 -6.03
C SER A 2 18.24 3.09 -5.60
N ALA A 3 19.21 3.10 -6.53
CA ALA A 3 20.56 3.63 -6.28
C ALA A 3 20.55 5.15 -6.03
N GLU A 4 19.60 5.86 -6.65
CA GLU A 4 19.33 7.29 -6.42
C GLU A 4 18.12 7.50 -5.51
N GLY A 5 17.82 6.51 -4.67
CA GLY A 5 16.70 6.55 -3.73
C GLY A 5 16.96 7.48 -2.54
N GLY A 6 16.13 7.32 -1.52
CA GLY A 6 16.23 8.05 -0.27
C GLY A 6 15.58 9.43 -0.33
N GLY A 7 15.91 10.26 0.66
CA GLY A 7 15.24 11.56 0.86
C GLY A 7 13.85 11.41 1.46
N LYS A 8 12.97 12.38 1.17
CA LYS A 8 11.59 12.41 1.67
C LYS A 8 10.59 12.12 0.55
N PRO A 9 9.47 11.43 0.83
CA PRO A 9 8.37 11.32 -0.11
C PRO A 9 7.77 12.71 -0.35
N SER A 10 7.48 13.01 -1.60
CA SER A 10 6.77 14.22 -2.02
C SER A 10 5.35 13.87 -2.50
N GLY A 11 4.54 14.88 -2.80
CA GLY A 11 3.23 14.68 -3.41
C GLY A 11 2.21 14.01 -2.49
N LYS A 12 1.32 13.21 -3.07
CA LYS A 12 0.18 12.62 -2.36
C LYS A 12 0.64 11.66 -1.25
N LEU A 13 1.74 10.97 -1.47
CA LEU A 13 2.31 10.07 -0.48
C LEU A 13 2.78 10.83 0.77
N GLY A 14 3.47 11.96 0.59
CA GLY A 14 3.91 12.81 1.69
C GLY A 14 2.73 13.37 2.51
N ASP A 15 1.69 13.84 1.82
CA ASP A 15 0.48 14.36 2.45
C ASP A 15 -0.27 13.28 3.24
N GLN A 16 -0.40 12.07 2.67
CA GLN A 16 -1.04 10.94 3.35
C GLN A 16 -0.25 10.50 4.58
N ILE A 17 1.08 10.44 4.50
CA ILE A 17 1.93 10.13 5.65
C ILE A 17 1.79 11.19 6.75
N ALA A 18 1.80 12.47 6.38
CA ALA A 18 1.59 13.56 7.34
C ALA A 18 0.20 13.50 7.98
N LYS A 19 -0.83 13.09 7.24
CA LYS A 19 -2.19 12.91 7.76
C LYS A 19 -2.28 11.76 8.77
N ASP A 20 -1.67 10.61 8.47
CA ASP A 20 -1.84 9.39 9.27
C ASP A 20 -0.88 9.33 10.47
N PHE A 21 0.36 9.81 10.30
CA PHE A 21 1.41 9.74 11.32
C PHE A 21 1.78 11.12 11.91
N GLY A 22 1.19 12.20 11.40
CA GLY A 22 1.45 13.58 11.79
C GLY A 22 2.61 14.22 11.03
N SER A 23 3.74 13.52 10.88
CA SER A 23 4.86 13.98 10.06
C SER A 23 5.68 12.82 9.51
N PHE A 24 6.49 13.10 8.48
CA PHE A 24 7.40 12.10 7.91
C PHE A 24 8.43 11.61 8.93
N GLU A 25 8.91 12.49 9.80
CA GLU A 25 9.88 12.17 10.84
C GLU A 25 9.28 11.20 11.86
N LYS A 26 8.04 11.45 12.31
CA LYS A 26 7.32 10.55 13.22
C LYS A 26 7.06 9.19 12.57
N PHE A 27 6.69 9.18 11.30
CA PHE A 27 6.54 7.94 10.54
C PHE A 27 7.87 7.16 10.49
N LYS A 28 8.97 7.84 10.14
CA LYS A 28 10.31 7.24 10.08
C LYS A 28 10.71 6.66 11.43
N GLU A 29 10.48 7.39 12.52
CA GLU A 29 10.75 6.93 13.88
C GLU A 29 9.94 5.69 14.25
N GLN A 30 8.61 5.72 14.04
CA GLN A 30 7.74 4.57 14.34
C GLN A 30 8.10 3.33 13.51
N PHE A 31 8.34 3.51 12.21
CA PHE A 31 8.71 2.41 11.32
C PHE A 31 10.08 1.82 11.67
N THR A 32 11.06 2.68 11.98
CA THR A 32 12.40 2.25 12.44
C THR A 32 12.32 1.53 13.78
N ALA A 33 11.49 2.01 14.71
CA ALA A 33 11.28 1.37 16.00
C ALA A 33 10.65 -0.02 15.84
N SER A 34 9.63 -0.18 14.99
CA SER A 34 9.04 -1.48 14.67
C SER A 34 10.06 -2.44 14.05
N ALA A 35 10.86 -1.98 13.08
CA ALA A 35 11.88 -2.81 12.44
C ALA A 35 13.03 -3.20 13.40
N THR A 36 13.42 -2.30 14.31
CA THR A 36 14.50 -2.56 15.28
C THR A 36 14.03 -3.56 16.35
N ASN A 37 12.82 -3.35 16.89
CA ASN A 37 12.26 -4.16 17.97
C ASN A 37 11.63 -5.48 17.49
N HIS A 38 11.57 -5.72 16.18
CA HIS A 38 11.01 -6.96 15.64
C HIS A 38 11.82 -8.16 16.13
N PHE A 39 11.17 -9.11 16.79
CA PHE A 39 11.85 -10.25 17.37
C PHE A 39 11.95 -11.41 16.37
N GLY A 40 13.16 -11.93 16.18
CA GLY A 40 13.42 -13.02 15.25
C GLY A 40 13.36 -12.60 13.77
N SER A 41 12.98 -13.55 12.93
CA SER A 41 12.89 -13.41 11.48
C SER A 41 11.53 -12.85 11.06
N GLY A 42 11.55 -11.89 10.13
CA GLY A 42 10.31 -11.34 9.62
C GLY A 42 10.49 -10.09 8.78
N TRP A 43 9.39 -9.36 8.65
CA TRP A 43 9.24 -8.24 7.74
C TRP A 43 8.43 -7.14 8.40
N VAL A 44 8.78 -5.90 8.12
CA VAL A 44 7.96 -4.74 8.51
C VAL A 44 7.44 -4.08 7.25
N TRP A 45 6.13 -3.88 7.22
CA TRP A 45 5.38 -3.39 6.08
C TRP A 45 4.72 -2.06 6.41
N LEU A 46 4.72 -1.15 5.46
CA LEU A 46 3.76 -0.07 5.39
C LEU A 46 2.67 -0.53 4.42
N SER A 47 1.44 -0.56 4.89
CA SER A 47 0.30 -1.04 4.11
C SER A 47 -0.83 -0.01 4.10
N TRP A 48 -1.63 -0.02 3.05
CA TRP A 48 -2.86 0.75 2.94
C TRP A 48 -4.05 -0.09 3.42
N ASP A 49 -4.86 0.47 4.33
CA ASP A 49 -6.12 -0.10 4.79
C ASP A 49 -7.28 0.56 4.01
N ASP A 50 -7.89 -0.20 3.10
CA ASP A 50 -9.01 0.29 2.27
C ASP A 50 -10.25 0.67 3.09
N LYS A 51 -10.47 0.01 4.24
CA LYS A 51 -11.68 0.22 5.04
C LYS A 51 -11.62 1.55 5.78
N LYS A 52 -10.42 1.92 6.24
CA LYS A 52 -10.18 3.14 7.00
C LYS A 52 -9.66 4.28 6.14
N GLY A 53 -9.10 3.98 4.98
CA GLY A 53 -8.46 4.97 4.10
C GLY A 53 -7.22 5.58 4.75
N VAL A 54 -6.44 4.77 5.47
CA VAL A 54 -5.23 5.18 6.20
C VAL A 54 -4.08 4.22 5.93
N LEU A 55 -2.86 4.74 6.09
CA LEU A 55 -1.63 3.97 6.13
C LEU A 55 -1.45 3.35 7.52
N VAL A 56 -1.04 2.08 7.54
CA VAL A 56 -0.77 1.32 8.75
C VAL A 56 0.59 0.65 8.67
N ILE A 57 1.32 0.66 9.79
CA ILE A 57 2.56 -0.13 9.94
C ILE A 57 2.17 -1.49 10.50
N THR A 58 2.62 -2.55 9.84
CA THR A 58 2.34 -3.93 10.26
C THR A 58 3.61 -4.74 10.22
N GLU A 59 3.82 -5.57 11.23
CA GLU A 59 4.88 -6.56 11.25
C GLU A 59 4.34 -7.95 10.88
N GLY A 60 5.19 -8.76 10.26
CA GLY A 60 4.87 -10.15 9.95
C GLY A 60 6.06 -11.03 10.31
N HIS A 61 5.82 -12.05 11.12
CA HIS A 61 6.83 -13.06 11.44
C HIS A 61 7.04 -14.00 10.25
N ASP A 62 8.29 -14.43 10.07
CA ASP A 62 8.72 -15.37 9.03
C ASP A 62 8.25 -14.99 7.62
N ALA A 63 7.23 -15.68 7.10
CA ALA A 63 6.63 -15.50 5.78
C ALA A 63 5.20 -14.93 5.84
N GLN A 64 4.79 -14.37 6.97
CA GLN A 64 3.51 -13.70 7.10
C GLN A 64 3.44 -12.48 6.19
N ASN A 65 2.26 -12.27 5.60
CA ASN A 65 2.03 -11.22 4.62
C ASN A 65 0.74 -10.45 4.97
N PRO A 66 0.77 -9.11 5.02
CA PRO A 66 -0.40 -8.28 5.31
C PRO A 66 -1.58 -8.48 4.35
N LEU A 67 -1.34 -9.03 3.15
CA LEU A 67 -2.40 -9.39 2.19
C LEU A 67 -3.44 -10.35 2.79
N LYS A 68 -3.06 -11.21 3.74
CA LYS A 68 -4.00 -12.09 4.45
C LYS A 68 -5.04 -11.33 5.27
N ASN A 69 -4.71 -10.11 5.68
CA ASN A 69 -5.56 -9.25 6.47
C ASN A 69 -6.28 -8.19 5.62
N HIS A 70 -6.34 -8.39 4.29
CA HIS A 70 -6.88 -7.42 3.32
C HIS A 70 -6.16 -6.06 3.33
N LEU A 71 -4.92 -6.03 3.79
CA LEU A 71 -4.08 -4.84 3.75
C LEU A 71 -3.22 -4.88 2.49
N LYS A 72 -3.02 -3.71 1.87
CA LYS A 72 -2.28 -3.57 0.62
C LYS A 72 -0.86 -3.07 0.89
N PRO A 73 0.18 -3.91 0.84
CA PRO A 73 1.54 -3.49 1.16
C PRO A 73 2.09 -2.54 0.10
N ILE A 74 2.61 -1.39 0.52
CA ILE A 74 3.24 -0.38 -0.36
C ILE A 74 4.76 -0.34 -0.22
N LEU A 75 5.27 -0.47 1.00
CA LEU A 75 6.69 -0.47 1.33
C LEU A 75 6.97 -1.62 2.31
N THR A 76 8.16 -2.23 2.19
CA THR A 76 8.58 -3.33 3.05
C THR A 76 10.08 -3.24 3.33
N ILE A 77 10.46 -3.65 4.53
CA ILE A 77 11.85 -3.90 4.91
C ILE A 77 11.97 -5.35 5.38
N ASP A 78 13.01 -6.01 4.88
CA ASP A 78 13.41 -7.34 5.31
C ASP A 78 14.29 -7.21 6.55
N VAL A 79 13.89 -7.85 7.65
CA VAL A 79 14.67 -7.89 8.91
C VAL A 79 15.19 -9.29 9.24
N TRP A 80 15.19 -10.20 8.27
CA TRP A 80 15.90 -11.46 8.38
C TRP A 80 17.41 -11.22 8.45
N GLU A 81 18.11 -11.97 9.30
CA GLU A 81 19.57 -11.81 9.46
C GLU A 81 20.29 -11.95 8.12
N HIS A 82 19.87 -12.86 7.24
CA HIS A 82 20.49 -13.04 5.92
C HIS A 82 20.43 -11.78 5.04
N ALA A 83 19.53 -10.83 5.30
CA ALA A 83 19.39 -9.61 4.52
C ALA A 83 20.50 -8.60 4.82
N TYR A 84 21.08 -8.64 6.03
CA TYR A 84 22.03 -7.61 6.48
C TYR A 84 23.31 -8.14 7.14
N TYR A 85 23.39 -9.42 7.47
CA TYR A 85 24.49 -9.96 8.27
C TYR A 85 25.85 -9.89 7.56
N ILE A 86 25.88 -9.93 6.23
CA ILE A 86 27.15 -9.86 5.47
C ILE A 86 27.80 -8.49 5.69
N ASP A 87 27.04 -7.40 5.55
CA ASP A 87 27.55 -6.03 5.58
C ASP A 87 27.54 -5.42 7.00
N TYR A 88 26.51 -5.72 7.81
CA TYR A 88 26.26 -5.07 9.11
C TYR A 88 26.36 -6.02 10.31
N LYS A 89 26.51 -7.34 10.09
CA LYS A 89 26.60 -8.35 11.15
C LYS A 89 25.40 -8.27 12.10
N ASN A 90 25.63 -7.96 13.37
CA ASN A 90 24.60 -7.85 14.41
C ASN A 90 24.02 -6.42 14.51
N ASP A 91 24.54 -5.45 13.77
CA ASP A 91 24.10 -4.05 13.81
C ASP A 91 22.90 -3.82 12.90
N ARG A 92 21.74 -4.31 13.35
CA ARG A 92 20.47 -4.09 12.67
C ARG A 92 20.11 -2.60 12.54
N PRO A 93 20.30 -1.74 13.57
CA PRO A 93 20.03 -0.31 13.44
C PRO A 93 20.81 0.36 12.30
N ALA A 94 22.08 0.01 12.11
CA ALA A 94 22.89 0.56 11.01
C ALA A 94 22.33 0.16 9.63
N TYR A 95 21.90 -1.10 9.46
CA TYR A 95 21.24 -1.56 8.24
C TYR A 95 19.95 -0.79 7.95
N ILE A 96 19.08 -0.60 8.95
CA ILE A 96 17.80 0.12 8.77
C ILE A 96 18.08 1.58 8.37
N ASN A 97 19.08 2.22 8.98
CA ASN A 97 19.49 3.58 8.63
C ASN A 97 20.01 3.69 7.19
N ALA A 98 20.78 2.70 6.73
CA ALA A 98 21.23 2.65 5.33
C ALA A 98 20.08 2.38 4.37
N TRP A 99 19.15 1.50 4.73
CA TRP A 99 17.97 1.17 3.94
C TRP A 99 17.12 2.41 3.64
N TRP A 100 16.95 3.33 4.61
CA TRP A 100 16.22 4.58 4.40
C TRP A 100 16.79 5.44 3.26
N ASN A 101 18.10 5.36 3.00
CA ASN A 101 18.75 6.08 1.91
C ASN A 101 18.53 5.40 0.55
N CYS A 102 18.05 4.17 0.53
CA CYS A 102 17.84 3.36 -0.68
C CYS A 102 16.35 3.22 -1.05
N VAL A 103 15.43 3.81 -0.27
CA VAL A 103 13.99 3.71 -0.51
C VAL A 103 13.61 4.43 -1.79
N ASP A 104 12.86 3.76 -2.67
CA ASP A 104 12.35 4.37 -3.90
C ASP A 104 10.94 4.92 -3.68
N TRP A 105 10.86 6.20 -3.36
CA TRP A 105 9.58 6.89 -3.09
C TRP A 105 8.67 6.97 -4.32
N LYS A 106 9.22 7.00 -5.54
CA LYS A 106 8.41 7.06 -6.77
C LYS A 106 7.62 5.78 -6.95
N VAL A 107 8.22 4.63 -6.66
CA VAL A 107 7.53 3.33 -6.71
C VAL A 107 6.49 3.22 -5.60
N VAL A 108 6.80 3.69 -4.39
CA VAL A 108 5.85 3.67 -3.26
C VAL A 108 4.63 4.55 -3.57
N GLU A 109 4.85 5.75 -4.13
CA GLU A 109 3.76 6.64 -4.53
C GLU A 109 2.89 6.00 -5.63
N LYS A 110 3.50 5.44 -6.67
CA LYS A 110 2.75 4.72 -7.73
C LYS A 110 1.89 3.57 -7.18
N ARG A 111 2.40 2.82 -6.19
CA ARG A 111 1.65 1.74 -5.54
C ARG A 111 0.45 2.29 -4.75
N LEU A 112 0.64 3.39 -4.02
CA LEU A 112 -0.44 4.05 -3.30
C LEU A 112 -1.53 4.54 -4.25
N GLU A 113 -1.15 5.19 -5.35
CA GLU A 113 -2.10 5.67 -6.36
C GLU A 113 -2.90 4.54 -6.99
N TYR A 114 -2.23 3.42 -7.33
CA TYR A 114 -2.89 2.23 -7.86
C TYR A 114 -3.94 1.68 -6.88
N PHE A 115 -3.61 1.60 -5.59
CA PHE A 115 -4.53 1.11 -4.58
C PHE A 115 -5.71 2.05 -4.31
N CYS A 116 -5.48 3.36 -4.35
CA CYS A 116 -6.53 4.38 -4.24
C CYS A 116 -7.48 4.38 -5.46
N GLN A 117 -6.98 4.10 -6.66
CA GLN A 117 -7.83 3.94 -7.84
C GLN A 117 -8.70 2.67 -7.75
N LEU A 118 -8.13 1.57 -7.28
CA LEU A 118 -8.86 0.32 -7.12
C LEU A 118 -10.00 0.42 -6.09
N THR A 119 -9.81 1.12 -4.97
CA THR A 119 -10.90 1.31 -4.00
C THR A 119 -12.07 2.10 -4.58
N ASN A 120 -11.79 3.11 -5.41
CA ASN A 120 -12.82 3.88 -6.09
C ASN A 120 -13.60 3.01 -7.10
N PHE A 121 -12.93 2.08 -7.77
CA PHE A 121 -13.57 1.17 -8.72
C PHE A 121 -14.42 0.10 -8.02
N GLU A 122 -13.91 -0.56 -6.98
CA GLU A 122 -14.72 -1.51 -6.21
C GLU A 122 -15.90 -0.83 -5.51
N GLY A 123 -15.70 0.39 -5.00
CA GLY A 123 -16.77 1.23 -4.47
C GLY A 123 -17.83 1.55 -5.53
N PHE A 124 -17.41 1.86 -6.76
CA PHE A 124 -18.31 2.08 -7.89
C PHE A 124 -19.14 0.83 -8.20
N PHE A 125 -18.52 -0.34 -8.39
CA PHE A 125 -19.25 -1.58 -8.68
C PHE A 125 -20.13 -2.04 -7.52
N SER A 126 -19.71 -1.84 -6.27
CA SER A 126 -20.54 -2.13 -5.11
C SER A 126 -21.76 -1.20 -5.04
N ARG A 127 -21.63 0.06 -5.46
CA ARG A 127 -22.74 1.03 -5.50
C ARG A 127 -23.75 0.71 -6.60
N PHE A 128 -23.30 0.18 -7.74
CA PHE A 128 -24.17 -0.39 -8.76
C PHE A 128 -24.87 -1.67 -8.27
N ARG A 129 -24.16 -2.56 -7.57
CA ARG A 129 -24.75 -3.79 -7.02
C ARG A 129 -25.81 -3.52 -5.93
N CYS A 130 -25.73 -2.38 -5.25
CA CYS A 130 -26.69 -2.00 -4.21
C CYS A 130 -27.99 -1.39 -4.76
N LEU A 131 -27.99 -0.90 -6.01
CA LEU A 131 -29.20 -0.37 -6.66
C LEU A 131 -30.09 -1.47 -7.27
N GLU A 132 -29.61 -2.71 -7.38
CA GLU A 132 -30.39 -3.83 -7.92
C GLU A 132 -31.00 -4.76 -6.85
N TYR A 133 -30.75 -4.53 -5.55
CA TYR A 133 -31.21 -5.45 -4.49
C TYR A 133 -32.45 -5.01 -3.70
N ASN A 134 -33.19 -3.98 -4.16
CA ASN A 134 -34.48 -3.62 -3.53
C ASN A 134 -35.66 -3.39 -4.48
N SER A 135 -35.47 -3.62 -5.78
CA SER A 135 -36.56 -3.73 -6.73
C SER A 135 -35.99 -4.10 -8.09
N PHE A 136 -36.03 -5.39 -8.43
CA PHE A 136 -36.34 -5.90 -9.78
C PHE A 136 -36.03 -7.39 -9.82
N VAL A 137 -37.01 -8.18 -9.39
CA VAL A 137 -37.23 -9.49 -9.99
C VAL A 137 -37.62 -9.21 -11.45
N GLY A 138 -36.76 -9.55 -12.39
CA GLY A 138 -37.13 -9.73 -13.79
C GLY A 138 -36.34 -8.91 -14.79
N TYR A 139 -35.68 -9.63 -15.70
CA TYR A 139 -35.21 -9.16 -17.01
C TYR A 139 -34.05 -8.15 -17.04
N PHE A 140 -32.81 -8.65 -17.02
CA PHE A 140 -31.81 -8.25 -18.03
C PHE A 140 -30.61 -9.22 -18.04
N LEU A 141 -30.87 -10.49 -18.36
CA LEU A 141 -29.84 -11.36 -18.92
C LEU A 141 -29.83 -11.14 -20.44
N LEU A 142 -28.64 -10.94 -21.00
CA LEU A 142 -28.28 -10.88 -22.43
C LEU A 142 -28.40 -9.51 -23.12
N THR A 143 -27.28 -8.78 -23.14
CA THR A 143 -26.63 -8.30 -24.37
C THR A 143 -25.24 -7.78 -24.00
N SER A 144 -24.24 -8.65 -24.06
CA SER A 144 -23.22 -8.63 -25.10
C SER A 144 -22.29 -7.40 -25.03
N PHE A 145 -21.06 -7.69 -24.58
CA PHE A 145 -19.84 -7.22 -25.23
C PHE A 145 -20.07 -6.82 -26.70
N SER A 146 -19.71 -5.59 -27.08
CA SER A 146 -18.81 -5.31 -28.21
C SER A 146 -18.90 -3.86 -28.68
N LYS A 147 -17.83 -3.11 -28.38
CA LYS A 147 -17.06 -2.26 -29.31
C LYS A 147 -17.81 -1.22 -30.17
N HIS A 148 -17.34 0.02 -29.97
CA HIS A 148 -17.23 1.13 -30.93
C HIS A 148 -18.46 2.01 -31.17
N GLY A 149 -18.38 3.24 -30.66
CA GLY A 149 -18.58 4.46 -31.44
C GLY A 149 -19.97 5.10 -31.47
N PHE A 150 -19.95 6.44 -31.42
CA PHE A 150 -20.92 7.39 -31.98
C PHE A 150 -22.33 7.42 -31.35
N ALA A 151 -22.69 8.48 -30.62
CA ALA A 151 -23.19 9.79 -31.08
C ALA A 151 -24.72 9.83 -31.21
N PHE A 152 -25.31 10.88 -30.61
CA PHE A 152 -26.50 11.63 -31.07
C PHE A 152 -27.73 10.84 -31.58
N PHE A 153 -28.87 10.92 -30.89
CA PHE A 153 -29.94 11.93 -31.07
C PHE A 153 -31.15 11.53 -30.22
N ALA A 154 -31.90 12.54 -29.79
CA ALA A 154 -33.19 12.41 -29.13
C ALA A 154 -34.29 11.90 -30.08
N CYS A 155 -35.21 11.08 -29.56
CA CYS A 155 -36.65 11.26 -29.65
C CYS A 155 -37.34 10.43 -28.55
#